data_AF-A0A966WV40-F1
#
_entry.id   AF-A0A966WV40-F1
#
_cell.length_a   1.000
_cell.length_b   1.000
_cell.length_c   1.000
_cell.angle_alpha   90.00
_cell.angle_beta   90.00
_cell.angle_gamma   90.00
#
_symmetry.space_group_name_H-M   'P 1'
#
loop_
_entity.id
_entity.type
_entity.pdbx_description
1 polymer ?
#
loop_
_entity_poly.entity_id
_entity_poly.type
_entity_poly.pdbx_seq_one_letter_code
_entity_poly.pdbx_strand_id
1 'polypeptide(L)'
;MAAPYVPYPSQDTLRQVQLAALACARENTAASCQRSLALADPLLDHPRLPSACKDQLWSIRERSKPAAVNSLERRDGLAKPAEDLSRLCRNTEVVEAEPPKPQPAGGGFKLGK
;
A
#
# COMPACT_ATOMS: atom_id res chain seq x y z
N MET A 1 -14.39 20.35 13.63
CA MET A 1 -13.23 20.55 12.74
C MET A 1 -13.05 19.28 11.93
N ALA A 2 -13.06 19.35 10.60
CA ALA A 2 -12.73 18.20 9.77
C ALA A 2 -11.22 17.90 9.91
N ALA A 3 -10.85 16.62 10.06
CA ALA A 3 -9.45 16.23 10.06
C ALA A 3 -8.79 16.65 8.72
N PRO A 4 -7.52 17.10 8.73
CA PRO A 4 -6.83 17.44 7.49
C PRO A 4 -6.80 16.24 6.54
N TYR A 5 -7.09 16.48 5.26
CA TYR A 5 -7.08 15.45 4.24
C TYR A 5 -5.68 14.87 4.08
N VAL A 6 -5.53 13.57 4.32
CA VAL A 6 -4.29 12.82 4.06
C VAL A 6 -4.48 12.05 2.76
N PRO A 7 -3.67 12.29 1.71
CA PRO A 7 -3.77 11.51 0.47
C PRO A 7 -3.35 10.06 0.70
N TYR A 8 -3.90 9.12 -0.06
CA TYR A 8 -3.44 7.73 -0.05
C TYR A 8 -1.96 7.65 -0.50
N PRO A 9 -1.11 6.77 0.08
CA PRO A 9 0.28 6.65 -0.35
C PRO A 9 0.37 6.24 -1.83
N SER A 10 1.28 6.86 -2.56
CA SER A 10 1.47 6.55 -3.98
C SER A 10 1.92 5.10 -4.19
N GLN A 11 1.63 4.53 -5.37
CA GLN A 11 2.15 3.19 -5.70
C GLN A 11 3.69 3.16 -5.70
N ASP A 12 4.35 4.25 -6.09
CA ASP A 12 5.81 4.37 -6.00
C ASP A 12 6.30 4.27 -4.56
N THR A 13 5.61 4.89 -3.61
CA THR A 13 5.94 4.77 -2.17
C THR A 13 5.87 3.31 -1.71
N LEU A 14 4.78 2.61 -2.02
CA LEU A 14 4.60 1.20 -1.66
C LEU A 14 5.64 0.30 -2.34
N ARG A 15 5.96 0.61 -3.60
CA ARG A 15 7.00 -0.10 -4.37
C ARG A 15 8.38 0.09 -3.77
N GLN A 16 8.70 1.28 -3.26
CA GLN A 16 9.96 1.55 -2.57
C GLN A 16 10.10 0.72 -1.30
N VAL A 17 9.03 0.61 -0.49
CA VAL A 17 9.02 -0.25 0.71
C VAL A 17 9.27 -1.70 0.31
N GLN A 18 8.55 -2.20 -0.70
CA GLN A 18 8.72 -3.56 -1.21
C GLN A 18 10.17 -3.83 -1.63
N LEU A 19 10.76 -2.94 -2.43
CA LEU A 19 12.13 -3.11 -2.92
C LEU A 19 13.16 -3.05 -1.77
N ALA A 20 12.95 -2.18 -0.79
CA ALA A 20 13.82 -2.09 0.38
C ALA A 20 13.72 -3.34 1.27
N ALA A 21 12.52 -3.88 1.47
CA ALA A 21 12.32 -5.14 2.20
C ALA A 21 13.00 -6.31 1.49
N LEU A 22 12.86 -6.40 0.16
CA LEU A 22 13.56 -7.41 -0.64
C LEU A 22 15.09 -7.24 -0.60
N ALA A 23 15.60 -6.01 -0.57
CA ALA A 23 17.01 -5.74 -0.38
C ALA A 23 17.49 -6.21 1.01
N CYS A 24 16.75 -5.90 2.09
CA CYS A 24 17.07 -6.41 3.43
C CYS A 24 17.01 -7.95 3.51
N ALA A 25 16.06 -8.58 2.80
CA ALA A 25 15.99 -10.04 2.69
C ALA A 25 17.24 -10.59 2.01
N ARG A 26 17.63 -10.04 0.86
CA ARG A 26 18.77 -10.53 0.07
C ARG A 26 20.12 -10.25 0.73
N GLU A 27 20.32 -9.04 1.23
CA GLU A 27 21.63 -8.51 1.61
C GLU A 27 21.92 -8.70 3.10
N ASN A 28 20.89 -8.68 3.96
CA ASN A 28 21.04 -8.86 5.41
C ASN A 28 22.06 -7.91 6.06
N THR A 29 22.18 -6.69 5.55
CA THR A 29 23.09 -5.66 6.08
C THR A 29 22.33 -4.65 6.92
N ALA A 30 23.03 -3.98 7.85
CA ALA A 30 22.44 -2.90 8.65
C ALA A 30 21.83 -1.81 7.76
N ALA A 31 22.53 -1.42 6.69
CA ALA A 31 22.07 -0.38 5.78
C ALA A 31 20.78 -0.75 5.03
N SER A 32 20.69 -1.95 4.44
CA SER A 32 19.50 -2.36 3.68
C SER A 32 18.29 -2.57 4.59
N CYS A 33 18.50 -3.12 5.79
CA CYS A 33 17.43 -3.33 6.77
C CYS A 33 16.97 -2.03 7.43
N GLN A 34 17.88 -1.11 7.75
CA GLN A 34 17.49 0.22 8.24
C GLN A 34 16.67 1.00 7.21
N ARG A 35 17.03 0.91 5.92
CA ARG A 35 16.24 1.54 4.84
C ARG A 35 14.83 0.94 4.76
N SER A 36 14.72 -0.38 4.85
CA SER A 36 13.42 -1.07 4.87
C SER A 36 12.55 -0.60 6.04
N LEU A 37 13.15 -0.53 7.24
CA LEU A 37 12.47 -0.04 8.44
C LEU A 37 12.02 1.42 8.29
N ALA A 38 12.90 2.31 7.82
CA ALA A 38 12.62 3.74 7.69
C ALA A 38 11.50 4.06 6.68
N LEU A 39 11.32 3.21 5.66
CA LEU A 39 10.24 3.36 4.69
C LEU A 39 8.92 2.76 5.18
N ALA A 40 8.95 1.67 5.94
CA ALA A 40 7.75 0.99 6.42
C ALA A 40 7.11 1.68 7.64
N ASP A 41 7.93 2.14 8.58
CA ASP A 41 7.49 2.73 9.86
C ASP A 41 6.44 3.85 9.71
N PRO A 42 6.66 4.93 8.90
CA PRO A 42 5.70 6.02 8.80
C PRO A 42 4.37 5.64 8.14
N LEU A 43 4.30 4.50 7.44
CA LEU A 43 3.06 4.04 6.83
C LEU A 43 2.12 3.36 7.84
N LEU A 44 2.61 2.88 8.98
CA LEU A 44 1.76 2.25 10.00
C LEU A 44 0.74 3.22 10.60
N ASP A 45 1.15 4.48 10.77
CA ASP A 45 0.29 5.54 11.28
C ASP A 45 -0.66 6.12 10.22
N HIS A 46 -0.58 5.65 8.97
CA HIS A 46 -1.37 6.22 7.88
C HIS A 46 -2.87 5.93 8.06
N PRO A 47 -3.75 6.94 8.16
CA PRO A 47 -5.15 6.75 8.54
C PRO A 47 -5.98 6.02 7.47
N ARG A 48 -5.55 6.07 6.21
CA ARG A 48 -6.26 5.45 5.07
C ARG A 48 -5.80 4.05 4.69
N LEU A 49 -4.72 3.55 5.28
CA LEU A 49 -4.27 2.20 4.94
C LEU A 49 -5.17 1.18 5.62
N PRO A 50 -5.68 0.17 4.89
CA PRO A 50 -6.49 -0.88 5.48
C PRO A 50 -5.65 -1.69 6.48
N SER A 51 -6.31 -2.30 7.48
CA SER A 51 -5.63 -3.12 8.50
C SER A 51 -4.73 -4.18 7.88
N ALA A 52 -5.24 -4.92 6.88
CA ALA A 52 -4.47 -5.95 6.17
C ALA A 52 -3.17 -5.43 5.52
N CYS A 53 -3.16 -4.18 5.03
CA CYS A 53 -1.94 -3.54 4.53
C CYS A 53 -0.98 -3.22 5.68
N LYS A 54 -1.51 -2.67 6.79
CA LYS A 54 -0.72 -2.36 7.98
C LYS A 54 -0.10 -3.59 8.61
N ASP A 55 -0.78 -4.75 8.58
CA ASP A 55 -0.23 -6.01 9.04
C ASP A 55 1.03 -6.43 8.26
N GLN A 56 1.04 -6.22 6.93
CA GLN A 56 2.23 -6.49 6.11
C GLN A 56 3.36 -5.49 6.41
N LEU A 57 3.03 -4.20 6.50
CA LEU A 57 4.00 -3.16 6.86
C LEU A 57 4.62 -3.42 8.24
N TRP A 58 3.80 -3.87 9.19
CA TRP A 58 4.23 -4.21 10.54
C TRP A 58 5.16 -5.41 10.51
N SER A 59 4.81 -6.47 9.77
CA SER A 59 5.67 -7.64 9.58
C SER A 59 7.02 -7.26 8.95
N ILE A 60 7.02 -6.41 7.92
CA ILE A 60 8.26 -5.89 7.31
C ILE A 60 9.09 -5.14 8.33
N ARG A 61 8.48 -4.19 9.05
CA ARG A 61 9.17 -3.39 10.08
C ARG A 61 9.80 -4.27 11.15
N GLU A 62 9.04 -5.18 11.74
CA GLU A 62 9.46 -6.07 12.83
C GLU A 62 10.65 -6.96 12.42
N ARG A 63 10.67 -7.37 11.14
CA ARG A 63 11.67 -8.28 10.57
C ARG A 63 12.82 -7.56 9.88
N SER A 64 12.76 -6.24 9.70
CA SER A 64 13.79 -5.42 9.04
C SER A 64 15.00 -5.18 9.95
N LYS A 65 15.64 -6.26 10.38
CA LYS A 65 16.86 -6.25 11.17
C LYS A 65 17.87 -7.26 10.60
N PRO A 66 19.18 -6.94 10.67
CA PRO A 66 20.22 -7.92 10.35
C PRO A 66 20.13 -9.11 11.29
N ALA A 67 20.44 -10.29 10.77
CA ALA A 67 20.63 -11.51 11.54
C ALA A 67 22.05 -12.03 11.34
N ALA A 68 22.55 -12.85 12.28
CA ALA A 68 23.86 -13.50 12.13
C ALA A 68 23.92 -14.43 10.90
N VAL A 69 22.79 -15.03 10.52
CA VAL A 69 22.65 -15.93 9.37
C VAL A 69 21.48 -15.47 8.51
N ASN A 70 21.69 -15.35 7.19
CA ASN A 70 20.61 -15.03 6.25
C ASN A 70 19.84 -16.28 5.81
N SER A 71 19.13 -16.91 6.76
CA SER A 71 18.37 -18.15 6.52
C SER A 71 17.22 -17.95 5.53
N LEU A 72 16.77 -19.03 4.89
CA LEU A 72 15.57 -19.00 4.03
C LEU A 72 14.35 -18.46 4.79
N GLU A 73 14.12 -18.93 6.02
CA GLU A 73 13.02 -18.46 6.85
C GLU A 73 13.05 -16.95 7.08
N ARG A 74 14.24 -16.38 7.34
CA ARG A 74 14.39 -14.92 7.48
C ARG A 74 14.05 -14.21 6.16
N ARG A 75 14.62 -14.69 5.06
CA ARG A 75 14.41 -14.11 3.73
C ARG A 75 12.93 -14.11 3.36
N ASP A 76 12.26 -15.24 3.54
CA ASP A 76 10.83 -15.41 3.28
C ASP A 76 9.98 -14.53 4.20
N GLY A 77 10.38 -14.39 5.47
CA GLY A 77 9.70 -13.52 6.43
C GLY A 77 9.66 -12.05 5.99
N LEU A 78 10.61 -11.61 5.15
CA LEU A 78 10.62 -10.26 4.56
C LEU A 78 10.04 -10.24 3.15
N ALA A 79 10.34 -11.26 2.33
CA ALA A 79 9.93 -11.30 0.93
C ALA A 79 8.42 -11.44 0.77
N LYS A 80 7.79 -12.37 1.49
CA LYS A 80 6.33 -12.62 1.41
C LYS A 80 5.50 -11.37 1.71
N PRO A 81 5.68 -10.67 2.84
CA PRO A 81 4.91 -9.46 3.08
C PRO A 81 5.23 -8.34 2.08
N ALA A 82 6.47 -8.27 1.57
CA ALA A 82 6.84 -7.31 0.53
C ALA A 82 6.12 -7.58 -0.81
N GLU A 83 5.95 -8.84 -1.19
CA GLU A 83 5.18 -9.25 -2.38
C GLU A 83 3.69 -8.93 -2.22
N ASP A 84 3.14 -9.14 -1.02
CA ASP A 84 1.73 -8.89 -0.72
C ASP A 84 1.37 -7.38 -0.61
N LEU A 85 2.33 -6.49 -0.34
CA LEU A 85 2.10 -5.04 -0.20
C LEU A 85 1.31 -4.46 -1.38
N SER A 86 1.69 -4.77 -2.62
CA SER A 86 1.04 -4.19 -3.80
C SER A 86 -0.42 -4.65 -3.97
N ARG A 87 -0.79 -5.82 -3.43
CA ARG A 87 -2.15 -6.33 -3.46
C ARG A 87 -2.99 -5.76 -2.32
N LEU A 88 -2.43 -5.73 -1.12
CA LEU A 88 -3.17 -5.39 0.10
C LEU A 88 -3.20 -3.89 0.40
N CYS A 89 -2.20 -3.14 -0.06
CA CYS A 89 -2.12 -1.69 0.08
C CYS A 89 -2.58 -0.95 -1.18
N ARG A 90 -3.34 -1.59 -2.07
CA ARG A 90 -3.93 -0.89 -3.21
C ARG A 90 -5.07 0.00 -2.72
N ASN A 91 -5.14 1.21 -3.26
CA ASN A 91 -6.27 2.08 -3.01
C ASN A 91 -7.54 1.43 -3.59
N THR A 92 -8.42 1.04 -2.69
CA THR A 92 -9.76 0.52 -2.99
C THR A 92 -10.84 1.57 -2.71
N GLU A 93 -10.46 2.81 -2.38
CA GLU A 93 -11.39 3.93 -2.48
C GLU A 93 -11.81 3.99 -3.95
N VAL A 94 -12.97 3.40 -4.24
CA VAL A 94 -13.72 3.67 -5.46
C VAL A 94 -13.78 5.18 -5.48
N VAL A 95 -13.09 5.79 -6.44
CA VAL A 95 -13.36 7.18 -6.78
C VAL A 95 -14.84 7.13 -7.12
N GLU A 96 -15.70 7.61 -6.22
CA GLU A 96 -17.11 7.78 -6.49
C GLU A 96 -17.09 8.74 -7.67
N ALA A 97 -17.16 8.16 -8.88
CA ALA A 97 -17.19 8.92 -10.11
C ALA A 97 -18.38 9.84 -9.92
N GLU A 98 -18.12 11.15 -10.01
CA GLU A 98 -19.16 12.17 -9.89
C GLU A 98 -20.42 11.68 -10.63
N PRO A 99 -21.60 11.71 -9.99
CA PRO A 99 -22.80 11.15 -10.59
C PRO A 99 -22.98 11.75 -11.98
N PRO A 100 -23.26 10.96 -13.02
CA PRO A 100 -23.36 11.47 -14.39
C PRO A 100 -24.39 12.59 -14.40
N LYS A 101 -23.94 13.81 -14.74
CA LYS A 101 -24.83 14.98 -14.90
C LYS A 101 -25.99 14.58 -15.81
N PRO A 102 -27.25 14.82 -15.41
CA PRO A 102 -28.40 14.48 -16.24
C PRO A 102 -28.33 15.26 -17.55
N GLN A 103 -28.21 14.55 -18.67
CA GLN A 103 -28.37 15.12 -19.99
C GLN A 103 -29.87 15.38 -20.22
N PRO A 104 -30.29 16.58 -20.67
CA PRO A 104 -31.68 16.83 -21.00
C PRO A 104 -32.02 16.12 -22.31
N ALA A 105 -32.73 15.00 -22.23
CA ALA A 105 -33.37 14.38 -23.39
C ALA A 105 -34.62 15.20 -23.75
N GLY A 106 -34.43 16.23 -24.57
CA GLY A 106 -35.49 16.82 -25.35
C GLY A 106 -35.91 15.87 -26.49
N GLY A 107 -37.18 15.95 -26.87
CA GLY A 107 -37.67 15.43 -28.15
C GLY A 107 -38.73 14.34 -28.02
N GLY A 108 -39.99 14.76 -27.98
CA GLY A 108 -41.14 13.85 -27.93
C GLY A 108 -41.40 13.08 -29.22
N PHE A 109 -42.17 12.00 -29.10
CA PHE A 109 -42.90 11.39 -30.21
C PHE A 109 -44.27 10.90 -29.73
N LYS A 110 -45.23 10.99 -30.66
CA LYS A 110 -46.67 11.15 -30.47
C LYS A 110 -47.39 9.84 -30.12
N LEU A 111 -48.39 9.93 -29.24
CA LEU A 111 -49.43 8.92 -29.06
C LEU A 111 -50.59 9.25 -30.02
N GLY A 112 -50.93 8.32 -30.91
CA GLY A 112 -51.99 8.55 -31.89
C GLY A 112 -52.56 7.28 -32.50
N LYS A 113 -53.75 6.93 -31.98
CA LYS A 113 -54.86 6.19 -32.60
C LYS A 113 -54.83 4.66 -32.55
#